data_AF-A0A961J5H6-F1
#
_entry.id   AF-A0A961J5H6-F1
#
_cell.length_a   1.000
_cell.length_b   1.000
_cell.length_c   1.000
_cell.angle_alpha   90.00
_cell.angle_beta   90.00
_cell.angle_gamma   90.00
#
_symmetry.space_group_name_H-M   'P 1'
#
loop_
_entity.id
_entity.type
_entity.pdbx_description
1 polymer ?
#
loop_
_entity_poly.entity_id
_entity_poly.type
_entity_poly.pdbx_seq_one_letter_code
_entity_poly.pdbx_strand_id
1 'polypeptide(L)'
;NRALTEALELLALRNGVHEGDAPVFGQVLFAAPDVDAGLFREMLPTIRPLAERLTLYASDQDWALVASRKLHGNMPRAGIGGQDTLADPNIDSIDMSELGEDMLMHSYFADDSSAMADMMTLFGFNVAPQRRCGLIEEDRQGQAVPVWDYRRGVCADRSLIGVLAGMQREGIQSPEEAHQIVRSMVIDPAIAARLLPVVDRIVSN
;
A
#
# COMPACT_ATOMS: atom_id res chain seq x y z
N ASN A 1 2.35 -10.69 -11.61
CA ASN A 1 2.53 -11.24 -10.24
C ASN A 1 1.99 -12.65 -10.00
N ARG A 2 1.52 -13.38 -11.02
CA ARG A 2 1.01 -14.76 -10.83
C ARG A 2 1.98 -15.70 -10.11
N ALA A 3 3.25 -15.69 -10.51
CA ALA A 3 4.28 -16.52 -9.89
C ALA A 3 4.49 -16.19 -8.39
N LEU A 4 4.39 -14.92 -7.99
CA LEU A 4 4.50 -14.53 -6.58
C LEU A 4 3.30 -15.09 -5.78
N THR A 5 2.08 -14.90 -6.29
CA THR A 5 0.87 -15.40 -5.61
C THR A 5 0.91 -16.91 -5.44
N GLU A 6 1.27 -17.66 -6.50
CA GLU A 6 1.40 -19.13 -6.45
C GLU A 6 2.52 -19.57 -5.50
N ALA A 7 3.65 -18.87 -5.47
CA ALA A 7 4.74 -19.18 -4.55
C ALA A 7 4.37 -18.96 -3.08
N LEU A 8 3.62 -17.90 -2.77
CA LEU A 8 3.12 -17.63 -1.43
C LEU A 8 2.11 -18.70 -1.01
N GLU A 9 1.16 -19.07 -1.87
CA GLU A 9 0.21 -20.14 -1.55
C GLU A 9 0.92 -21.48 -1.30
N LEU A 10 1.88 -21.84 -2.17
CA LEU A 10 2.66 -23.06 -2.00
C LEU A 10 3.50 -23.03 -0.72
N LEU A 11 4.04 -21.88 -0.32
CA LEU A 11 4.76 -21.71 0.94
C LEU A 11 3.84 -21.93 2.14
N ALA A 12 2.65 -21.30 2.15
CA ALA A 12 1.66 -21.45 3.21
C ALA A 12 1.25 -22.92 3.39
N LEU A 13 0.92 -23.59 2.28
CA LEU A 13 0.48 -24.99 2.29
C LEU A 13 1.60 -25.95 2.71
N ARG A 14 2.85 -25.75 2.24
CA ARG A 14 3.98 -26.61 2.60
C ARG A 14 4.38 -26.49 4.07
N ASN A 15 4.31 -25.29 4.61
CA ASN A 15 4.71 -25.04 5.99
C ASN A 15 3.55 -25.23 6.98
N GLY A 16 2.33 -25.45 6.48
CA GLY A 16 1.13 -25.58 7.31
C GLY A 16 0.92 -24.32 8.16
N VAL A 17 1.00 -23.14 7.55
CA VAL A 17 0.78 -21.86 8.24
C VAL A 17 -0.72 -21.63 8.39
N HIS A 18 -1.14 -21.26 9.58
CA HIS A 18 -2.54 -20.98 9.93
C HIS A 18 -2.70 -19.60 10.53
N GLU A 19 -3.94 -19.11 10.57
CA GLU A 19 -4.28 -17.89 11.28
C GLU A 19 -3.88 -17.98 12.77
N GLY A 20 -3.19 -16.97 13.26
CA GLY A 20 -2.63 -16.93 14.62
C GLY A 20 -1.17 -17.33 14.73
N ASP A 21 -0.58 -17.94 13.69
CA ASP A 21 0.86 -18.16 13.63
C ASP A 21 1.62 -16.84 13.50
N ALA A 22 2.88 -16.83 13.94
CA ALA A 22 3.77 -15.70 13.69
C ALA A 22 3.98 -15.53 12.18
N PRO A 23 3.73 -14.34 11.60
CA PRO A 23 3.84 -14.17 10.15
C PRO A 23 5.30 -14.29 9.71
N VAL A 24 5.50 -14.87 8.51
CA VAL A 24 6.82 -15.04 7.89
C VAL A 24 7.35 -13.70 7.36
N PHE A 25 6.44 -12.86 6.88
CA PHE A 25 6.73 -11.54 6.34
C PHE A 25 6.09 -10.46 7.21
N GLY A 26 6.74 -9.30 7.33
CA GLY A 26 6.02 -8.11 7.80
C GLY A 26 4.97 -7.74 6.76
N GLN A 27 5.42 -7.36 5.56
CA GLN A 27 4.57 -6.81 4.51
C GLN A 27 4.70 -7.60 3.21
N VAL A 28 3.61 -7.77 2.48
CA VAL A 28 3.62 -8.17 1.07
C VAL A 28 2.76 -7.20 0.27
N LEU A 29 3.37 -6.55 -0.72
CA LEU A 29 2.72 -5.60 -1.62
C LEU A 29 2.57 -6.21 -3.02
N PHE A 30 1.34 -6.33 -3.49
CA PHE A 30 1.03 -6.69 -4.87
C PHE A 30 0.81 -5.43 -5.68
N ALA A 31 1.78 -5.08 -6.53
CA ALA A 31 1.66 -3.91 -7.40
C ALA A 31 1.15 -4.31 -8.78
N ALA A 32 -0.05 -3.83 -9.14
CA ALA A 32 -0.79 -4.13 -10.37
C ALA A 32 -0.71 -5.62 -10.78
N PRO A 33 -1.07 -6.58 -9.89
CA PRO A 33 -0.96 -7.99 -10.19
C PRO A 33 -1.81 -8.38 -11.41
N ASP A 34 -1.13 -8.79 -12.48
CA ASP A 34 -1.76 -9.50 -13.59
C ASP A 34 -2.08 -10.95 -13.18
N VAL A 35 -3.13 -11.13 -12.37
CA VAL A 35 -3.70 -12.41 -11.90
C VAL A 35 -5.22 -12.33 -12.03
N ASP A 36 -5.89 -13.44 -12.30
CA ASP A 36 -7.36 -13.45 -12.31
C ASP A 36 -7.91 -13.02 -10.94
N ALA A 37 -8.87 -12.10 -10.91
CA ALA A 37 -9.36 -11.54 -9.65
C ALA A 37 -10.09 -12.58 -8.79
N GLY A 38 -10.82 -13.52 -9.41
CA GLY A 38 -11.50 -14.60 -8.73
C GLY A 38 -10.51 -15.57 -8.10
N LEU A 39 -9.54 -16.04 -8.90
CA LEU A 39 -8.46 -16.90 -8.40
C LEU A 39 -7.66 -16.22 -7.29
N PHE A 40 -7.29 -14.95 -7.47
CA PHE A 40 -6.56 -14.21 -6.45
C PHE A 40 -7.33 -14.14 -5.14
N ARG A 41 -8.65 -13.91 -5.20
CA ARG A 41 -9.54 -13.90 -4.02
C ARG A 41 -9.63 -15.27 -3.35
N GLU A 42 -9.65 -16.36 -4.12
CA GLU A 42 -9.65 -17.73 -3.56
C GLU A 42 -8.34 -18.05 -2.83
N MET A 43 -7.20 -17.52 -3.30
CA MET A 43 -5.89 -17.72 -2.68
C MET A 43 -5.68 -16.85 -1.43
N LEU A 44 -6.35 -15.69 -1.32
CA LEU A 44 -6.16 -14.70 -0.25
C LEU A 44 -6.23 -15.29 1.17
N PRO A 45 -7.24 -16.10 1.56
CA PRO A 45 -7.30 -16.71 2.89
C PRO A 45 -6.11 -17.60 3.20
N THR A 46 -5.57 -18.31 2.20
CA THR A 46 -4.39 -19.18 2.35
C THR A 46 -3.11 -18.37 2.54
N ILE A 47 -2.96 -17.25 1.82
CA ILE A 47 -1.75 -16.42 1.91
C ILE A 47 -1.79 -15.39 3.04
N ARG A 48 -2.98 -15.03 3.56
CA ARG A 48 -3.17 -14.02 4.60
C ARG A 48 -2.28 -14.25 5.83
N PRO A 49 -2.16 -15.47 6.40
CA PRO A 49 -1.36 -15.70 7.60
C PRO A 49 0.15 -15.53 7.39
N LEU A 50 0.63 -15.55 6.15
CA LEU A 50 2.08 -15.43 5.88
C LEU A 50 2.64 -14.04 6.15
N ALA A 51 1.80 -13.00 6.16
CA ALA A 51 2.25 -11.63 6.34
C ALA A 51 1.51 -10.96 7.50
N GLU A 52 2.14 -10.00 8.17
CA GLU A 52 1.43 -9.12 9.09
C GLU A 52 0.36 -8.32 8.33
N ARG A 53 0.69 -7.88 7.10
CA ARG A 53 -0.23 -7.20 6.19
C ARG A 53 0.02 -7.54 4.72
N LEU A 54 -1.09 -7.72 4.00
CA LEU A 54 -1.13 -7.78 2.55
C LEU A 54 -1.67 -6.45 2.03
N THR A 55 -1.08 -5.91 0.98
CA THR A 55 -1.56 -4.70 0.32
C THR A 55 -1.60 -4.90 -1.19
N LEU A 56 -2.68 -4.43 -1.82
CA LEU A 56 -2.84 -4.38 -3.27
C LEU A 56 -2.75 -2.92 -3.71
N TYR A 57 -1.83 -2.61 -4.61
CA TYR A 57 -1.88 -1.40 -5.41
C TYR A 57 -2.47 -1.75 -6.77
N ALA A 58 -3.67 -1.26 -7.03
CA ALA A 58 -4.40 -1.47 -8.28
C ALA A 58 -4.39 -0.20 -9.13
N SER A 59 -4.51 -0.30 -10.45
CA SER A 59 -4.63 0.86 -11.33
C SER A 59 -5.43 0.50 -12.58
N ASP A 60 -6.32 1.39 -13.00
CA ASP A 60 -7.06 1.28 -14.26
C ASP A 60 -6.26 1.80 -15.46
N GLN A 61 -5.18 2.55 -15.20
CA GLN A 61 -4.33 3.15 -16.24
C GLN A 61 -3.12 2.30 -16.58
N ASP A 62 -2.77 1.28 -15.77
CA ASP A 62 -1.57 0.45 -16.01
C ASP A 62 -1.61 -0.21 -17.40
N TRP A 63 -0.66 0.18 -18.25
CA TRP A 63 -0.62 -0.25 -19.65
C TRP A 63 -0.47 -1.76 -19.82
N ALA A 64 0.25 -2.42 -18.91
CA ALA A 64 0.46 -3.86 -18.95
C ALA A 64 -0.86 -4.59 -18.64
N LEU A 65 -1.65 -4.07 -17.69
CA LEU A 65 -2.99 -4.59 -17.42
C LEU A 65 -3.98 -4.28 -18.55
N VAL A 66 -3.94 -3.09 -19.14
CA VAL A 66 -4.78 -2.74 -20.31
C VAL A 66 -4.48 -3.68 -21.48
N ALA A 67 -3.22 -3.98 -21.76
CA ALA A 67 -2.81 -4.96 -22.76
C ALA A 67 -3.25 -6.38 -22.39
N SER A 68 -3.10 -6.77 -21.12
CA SER A 68 -3.54 -8.08 -20.61
C SER A 68 -5.05 -8.28 -20.75
N ARG A 69 -5.90 -7.27 -20.46
CA ARG A 69 -7.36 -7.35 -20.66
C ARG A 69 -7.74 -7.67 -22.11
N LYS A 70 -7.04 -7.06 -23.08
CA LYS A 70 -7.25 -7.31 -24.51
C LYS A 70 -6.91 -8.75 -24.90
N LEU A 71 -5.88 -9.35 -24.28
CA LEU A 71 -5.46 -10.72 -24.55
C LEU A 71 -6.35 -11.77 -23.86
N HIS A 72 -6.83 -11.48 -22.64
CA HIS A 72 -7.59 -12.43 -21.81
C HIS A 72 -9.12 -12.24 -21.87
N GLY A 73 -9.63 -11.51 -22.86
CA GLY A 73 -11.07 -11.47 -23.16
C GLY A 73 -11.94 -10.82 -22.07
N ASN A 74 -11.47 -9.72 -21.47
CA ASN A 74 -12.16 -8.98 -20.40
C ASN A 74 -12.36 -9.73 -19.06
N MET A 75 -11.64 -10.83 -18.80
CA MET A 75 -11.63 -11.40 -17.45
C MET A 75 -11.04 -10.41 -16.44
N PRO A 76 -11.72 -10.12 -15.31
CA PRO A 76 -11.22 -9.19 -14.29
C PRO A 76 -9.86 -9.64 -13.73
N ARG A 77 -8.91 -8.72 -13.66
CA ARG A 77 -7.59 -8.95 -13.08
C ARG A 77 -7.50 -8.28 -11.72
N ALA A 78 -6.84 -8.93 -10.76
CA ALA A 78 -6.70 -8.45 -9.40
C ALA A 78 -6.05 -7.06 -9.31
N GLY A 79 -5.17 -6.70 -10.26
CA GLY A 79 -4.52 -5.39 -10.30
C GLY A 79 -5.32 -4.27 -10.93
N ILE A 80 -6.54 -4.52 -11.41
CA ILE A 80 -7.39 -3.49 -12.01
C ILE A 80 -7.89 -2.53 -10.94
N GLY A 81 -7.68 -1.23 -11.17
CA GLY A 81 -8.21 -0.13 -10.35
C GLY A 81 -9.61 0.33 -10.78
N GLY A 82 -10.00 1.51 -10.32
CA GLY A 82 -11.29 2.14 -10.55
C GLY A 82 -12.42 1.41 -9.83
N GLN A 83 -13.62 1.43 -10.41
CA GLN A 83 -14.80 0.74 -9.85
C GLN A 83 -14.60 -0.78 -9.69
N ASP A 84 -13.63 -1.35 -10.38
CA ASP A 84 -13.30 -2.77 -10.38
C ASP A 84 -12.22 -3.15 -9.34
N THR A 85 -11.69 -2.19 -8.56
CA THR A 85 -10.70 -2.48 -7.50
C THR A 85 -11.24 -3.54 -6.55
N LEU A 86 -10.47 -4.62 -6.39
CA LEU A 86 -10.84 -5.75 -5.53
C LEU A 86 -11.00 -5.28 -4.08
N ALA A 87 -12.14 -5.53 -3.45
CA ALA A 87 -12.27 -5.38 -1.99
C ALA A 87 -12.45 -6.75 -1.32
N ASP A 88 -11.57 -7.08 -0.39
CA ASP A 88 -11.59 -8.33 0.36
C ASP A 88 -11.01 -8.11 1.77
N PRO A 89 -11.61 -8.68 2.84
CA PRO A 89 -11.14 -8.44 4.21
C PRO A 89 -9.71 -8.95 4.48
N ASN A 90 -9.14 -9.78 3.60
CA ASN A 90 -7.79 -10.33 3.75
C ASN A 90 -6.69 -9.45 3.14
N ILE A 91 -7.01 -8.34 2.49
CA ILE A 91 -6.03 -7.47 1.83
C ILE A 91 -6.45 -6.01 1.89
N ASP A 92 -5.49 -5.12 2.16
CA ASP A 92 -5.72 -3.68 2.04
C ASP A 92 -5.61 -3.28 0.56
N SER A 93 -6.72 -2.90 -0.05
CA SER A 93 -6.76 -2.50 -1.45
C SER A 93 -6.69 -0.99 -1.63
N ILE A 94 -5.73 -0.55 -2.43
CA ILE A 94 -5.49 0.85 -2.74
C ILE A 94 -5.55 1.03 -4.25
N ASP A 95 -6.47 1.89 -4.68
CA ASP A 95 -6.55 2.37 -6.03
C ASP A 95 -5.53 3.48 -6.25
N MET A 96 -4.53 3.17 -7.06
CA MET A 96 -3.40 4.00 -7.45
C MET A 96 -3.58 4.59 -8.85
N SER A 97 -4.79 4.54 -9.43
CA SER A 97 -5.08 5.01 -10.78
C SER A 97 -4.67 6.47 -11.01
N GLU A 98 -4.72 7.32 -9.97
CA GLU A 98 -4.29 8.72 -10.04
C GLU A 98 -2.77 8.88 -10.32
N LEU A 99 -1.96 7.83 -10.18
CA LEU A 99 -0.55 7.83 -10.61
C LEU A 99 -0.37 7.83 -12.13
N GLY A 100 -1.33 7.30 -12.89
CA GLY A 100 -1.30 7.28 -14.34
C GLY A 100 -0.77 5.98 -14.96
N GLU A 101 -0.50 6.04 -16.26
CA GLU A 101 -0.28 4.86 -17.14
C GLU A 101 0.94 4.00 -16.76
N ASP A 102 1.92 4.59 -16.06
CA ASP A 102 3.19 3.98 -15.66
C ASP A 102 3.36 3.93 -14.14
N MET A 103 2.32 3.47 -13.43
CA MET A 103 2.36 3.24 -11.98
C MET A 103 3.61 2.45 -11.54
N LEU A 104 4.21 1.61 -12.39
CA LEU A 104 5.38 0.77 -12.06
C LEU A 104 6.61 0.95 -12.95
N MET A 105 6.68 1.96 -13.83
CA MET A 105 7.87 2.22 -14.65
C MET A 105 8.44 3.66 -14.52
N HIS A 106 9.73 3.68 -14.17
CA HIS A 106 10.79 4.60 -14.61
C HIS A 106 10.90 6.08 -14.17
N SER A 107 9.97 6.73 -13.49
CA SER A 107 10.30 7.99 -12.77
C SER A 107 9.22 8.50 -11.83
N TYR A 108 7.96 8.09 -12.00
CA TYR A 108 6.86 8.66 -11.23
C TYR A 108 6.96 8.44 -9.71
N PHE A 109 7.44 7.29 -9.22
CA PHE A 109 7.71 7.12 -7.79
C PHE A 109 8.80 8.05 -7.25
N ALA A 110 9.75 8.47 -8.10
CA ALA A 110 10.78 9.43 -7.72
C ALA A 110 10.27 10.87 -7.77
N ASP A 111 9.31 11.16 -8.66
CA ASP A 111 8.73 12.49 -8.84
C ASP A 111 7.53 12.78 -7.94
N ASP A 112 6.79 11.75 -7.50
CA ASP A 112 5.66 11.86 -6.57
C ASP A 112 6.02 11.35 -5.17
N SER A 113 6.32 12.30 -4.29
CA SER A 113 6.63 12.03 -2.88
C SER A 113 5.48 11.38 -2.09
N SER A 114 4.22 11.47 -2.52
CA SER A 114 3.10 10.88 -1.77
C SER A 114 3.08 9.34 -1.89
N ALA A 115 3.29 8.79 -3.09
CA ALA A 115 3.33 7.33 -3.27
C ALA A 115 4.55 6.69 -2.59
N MET A 116 5.70 7.36 -2.65
CA MET A 116 6.89 6.95 -1.89
C MET A 116 6.64 7.03 -0.38
N ALA A 117 5.99 8.08 0.10
CA ALA A 117 5.64 8.21 1.51
C ALA A 117 4.70 7.10 1.97
N ASP A 118 3.71 6.70 1.16
CA ASP A 118 2.84 5.57 1.48
C ASP A 118 3.63 4.26 1.62
N MET A 119 4.50 3.94 0.66
CA MET A 119 5.36 2.75 0.72
C MET A 119 6.30 2.76 1.93
N MET A 120 6.97 3.89 2.20
CA MET A 120 7.85 4.00 3.37
C MET A 120 7.08 3.85 4.68
N THR A 121 5.86 4.36 4.73
CA THR A 121 4.98 4.23 5.89
C THR A 121 4.53 2.77 6.08
N LEU A 122 4.19 2.09 4.98
CA LEU A 122 3.82 0.68 4.97
C LEU A 122 4.98 -0.22 5.43
N PHE A 123 6.12 -0.15 4.75
CA PHE A 123 7.25 -1.05 4.98
C PHE A 123 8.04 -0.70 6.25
N GLY A 124 8.10 0.58 6.63
CA GLY A 124 8.83 1.02 7.81
C GLY A 124 8.06 0.79 9.11
N PHE A 125 6.73 0.86 9.07
CA PHE A 125 5.90 0.98 10.29
C PHE A 125 4.64 0.10 10.30
N ASN A 126 4.38 -0.69 9.25
CA ASN A 126 3.18 -1.54 9.12
C ASN A 126 1.84 -0.80 9.36
N VAL A 127 1.77 0.46 8.95
CA VAL A 127 0.59 1.30 9.22
C VAL A 127 -0.56 0.90 8.29
N ALA A 128 -1.74 0.71 8.87
CA ALA A 128 -2.96 0.45 8.14
C ALA A 128 -3.38 1.65 7.26
N PRO A 129 -4.13 1.43 6.16
CA PRO A 129 -4.44 2.48 5.18
C PRO A 129 -5.03 3.77 5.76
N GLN A 130 -5.93 3.69 6.74
CA GLN A 130 -6.59 4.84 7.38
C GLN A 130 -5.62 5.87 8.00
N ARG A 131 -4.43 5.43 8.38
CA ARG A 131 -3.40 6.26 9.02
C ARG A 131 -2.28 6.65 8.06
N ARG A 132 -2.28 6.10 6.85
CA ARG A 132 -1.30 6.49 5.83
C ARG A 132 -1.72 7.79 5.16
N CYS A 133 -0.72 8.60 4.84
CA CYS A 133 -0.93 9.91 4.27
C CYS A 133 -1.28 9.78 2.78
N GLY A 134 -2.29 10.51 2.31
CA GLY A 134 -2.62 10.56 0.89
C GLY A 134 -3.56 9.45 0.43
N LEU A 135 -4.03 8.63 1.39
CA LEU A 135 -5.10 7.68 1.18
C LEU A 135 -6.42 8.23 1.72
N ILE A 136 -7.48 8.09 0.93
CA ILE A 136 -8.83 8.45 1.32
C ILE A 136 -9.71 7.23 1.13
N GLU A 137 -10.54 6.91 2.11
CA GLU A 137 -11.51 5.83 1.98
C GLU A 137 -12.53 6.17 0.87
N GLU A 138 -12.69 5.28 -0.10
CA GLU A 138 -13.68 5.42 -1.15
C GLU A 138 -15.04 4.95 -0.63
N ASP A 139 -16.05 5.84 -0.64
CA ASP A 139 -17.43 5.48 -0.32
C ASP A 139 -18.07 4.71 -1.49
N ARG A 140 -17.88 3.39 -1.49
CA ARG A 140 -18.58 2.48 -2.40
C ARG A 140 -19.89 2.04 -1.76
N GLN A 141 -20.98 2.72 -2.12
CA GLN A 141 -22.32 2.44 -1.59
C GLN A 141 -22.66 0.94 -1.61
N GLY A 142 -22.86 0.36 -0.43
CA GLY A 142 -23.22 -1.05 -0.26
C GLY A 142 -22.05 -2.02 -0.18
N GLN A 143 -20.80 -1.55 -0.25
CA GLN A 143 -19.61 -2.37 -0.06
C GLN A 143 -19.10 -2.26 1.37
N ALA A 144 -19.09 -3.38 2.10
CA ALA A 144 -18.73 -3.40 3.53
C ALA A 144 -17.20 -3.34 3.77
N VAL A 145 -16.40 -3.68 2.77
CA VAL A 145 -14.94 -3.69 2.85
C VAL A 145 -14.41 -2.42 2.18
N PRO A 146 -13.66 -1.57 2.90
CA PRO A 146 -13.18 -0.32 2.33
C PRO A 146 -12.14 -0.56 1.25
N VAL A 147 -12.17 0.30 0.23
CA VAL A 147 -11.09 0.50 -0.74
C VAL A 147 -10.56 1.92 -0.52
N TRP A 148 -9.27 2.12 -0.76
CA TRP A 148 -8.61 3.40 -0.53
C TRP A 148 -8.19 4.03 -1.84
N ASP A 149 -8.57 5.27 -2.08
CA ASP A 149 -8.05 6.07 -3.19
C ASP A 149 -6.74 6.73 -2.80
N TYR A 150 -5.72 6.53 -3.61
CA TYR A 150 -4.52 7.36 -3.58
C TYR A 150 -4.79 8.73 -4.19
N ARG A 151 -4.38 9.78 -3.48
CA ARG A 151 -4.48 11.18 -3.92
C ARG A 151 -3.10 11.83 -4.06
N ARG A 152 -2.78 12.22 -5.29
CA ARG A 152 -1.55 12.93 -5.63
C ARG A 152 -1.52 14.28 -4.90
N GLY A 153 -0.33 14.70 -4.48
CA GLY A 153 -0.13 16.03 -3.91
C GLY A 153 -0.58 16.21 -2.45
N VAL A 154 -1.44 15.34 -1.90
CA VAL A 154 -1.95 15.47 -0.52
C VAL A 154 -0.81 15.39 0.52
N CYS A 155 0.18 14.55 0.26
CA CYS A 155 1.33 14.34 1.14
C CYS A 155 2.66 14.65 0.46
N ALA A 156 2.62 15.48 -0.59
CA ALA A 156 3.77 15.73 -1.43
C ALA A 156 4.71 16.76 -0.78
N ASP A 157 5.44 16.33 0.24
CA ASP A 157 6.54 17.08 0.84
C ASP A 157 7.81 16.23 0.84
N ARG A 158 8.87 16.70 0.17
CA ARG A 158 10.14 15.98 0.13
C ARG A 158 10.77 15.81 1.53
N SER A 159 10.45 16.70 2.46
CA SER A 159 10.92 16.61 3.84
C SER A 159 10.29 15.43 4.58
N LEU A 160 9.08 15.02 4.21
CA LEU A 160 8.42 13.83 4.80
C LEU A 160 9.24 12.57 4.56
N ILE A 161 9.77 12.38 3.36
CA ILE A 161 10.63 11.22 3.03
C ILE A 161 11.87 11.18 3.94
N GLY A 162 12.52 12.32 4.16
CA GLY A 162 13.66 12.43 5.07
C GLY A 162 13.27 12.10 6.52
N VAL A 163 12.14 12.64 6.99
CA VAL A 163 11.60 12.39 8.33
C VAL A 163 11.27 10.91 8.52
N LEU A 164 10.57 10.27 7.59
CA LEU A 164 10.24 8.84 7.64
C LEU A 164 11.51 7.98 7.67
N ALA A 165 12.51 8.30 6.85
CA ALA A 165 13.80 7.60 6.88
C ALA A 165 14.53 7.79 8.22
N GLY A 166 14.46 8.98 8.82
CA GLY A 166 15.02 9.25 10.14
C GLY A 166 14.31 8.46 11.23
N MET A 167 12.98 8.49 11.24
CA MET A 167 12.14 7.72 12.18
C MET A 167 12.41 6.22 12.08
N GLN A 168 12.51 5.67 10.86
CA GLN A 168 12.79 4.25 10.64
C GLN A 168 14.18 3.86 11.14
N ARG A 169 15.20 4.70 10.91
CA ARG A 169 16.57 4.46 11.36
C ARG A 169 16.70 4.43 12.88
N GLU A 170 16.01 5.34 13.56
CA GLU A 170 16.04 5.47 15.02
C GLU A 170 15.02 4.55 15.72
N GLY A 171 14.22 3.79 14.96
CA GLY A 171 13.24 2.85 15.52
C GLY A 171 12.11 3.54 16.29
N ILE A 172 11.69 4.72 15.82
CA ILE A 172 10.71 5.57 16.52
C ILE A 172 9.32 4.95 16.54
N GLN A 173 8.71 4.92 17.73
CA GLN A 173 7.37 4.35 17.95
C GLN A 173 6.45 5.26 18.78
N SER A 174 6.90 6.46 19.16
CA SER A 174 6.09 7.42 19.94
C SER A 174 5.91 8.77 19.24
N PRO A 175 4.78 9.46 19.44
CA PRO A 175 4.56 10.82 18.91
C PRO A 175 5.65 11.81 19.34
N GLU A 176 6.06 11.75 20.61
CA GLU A 176 7.05 12.67 21.17
C GLU A 176 8.41 12.56 20.46
N GLU A 177 8.87 11.33 20.22
CA GLU A 177 10.11 11.06 19.49
C GLU A 177 9.98 11.44 18.00
N ALA A 178 8.83 11.15 17.37
CA ALA A 178 8.58 11.53 15.99
C ALA A 178 8.63 13.06 15.81
N HIS A 179 8.09 13.82 16.77
CA HIS A 179 8.17 15.29 16.79
C HIS A 179 9.62 15.78 16.91
N GLN A 180 10.46 15.09 17.68
CA GLN A 180 11.89 15.43 17.78
C GLN A 180 12.60 15.24 16.43
N ILE A 181 12.33 14.14 15.72
CA ILE A 181 12.87 13.93 14.37
C ILE A 181 12.43 15.07 13.43
N VAL A 182 11.14 15.41 13.39
CA VAL A 182 10.62 16.52 12.57
C VAL A 182 11.35 17.83 12.90
N ARG A 183 11.45 18.20 14.18
CA ARG A 183 12.11 19.44 14.61
C ARG A 183 13.60 19.47 14.30
N SER A 184 14.27 18.32 14.30
CA SER A 184 15.70 18.22 14.00
C SER A 184 16.02 18.27 12.51
N MET A 185 15.12 17.78 11.66
CA MET A 185 15.36 17.64 10.21
C MET A 185 14.69 18.73 9.38
N VAL A 186 13.65 19.40 9.90
CA VAL A 186 12.83 20.36 9.16
C VAL A 186 12.98 21.75 9.74
N ILE A 187 13.69 22.62 9.01
CA ILE A 187 13.99 24.00 9.45
C ILE A 187 12.77 24.91 9.31
N ASP A 188 11.95 24.72 8.26
CA ASP A 188 10.79 25.57 7.99
C ASP A 188 9.63 25.22 8.95
N PRO A 189 9.17 26.16 9.80
CA PRO A 189 8.11 25.90 10.76
C PRO A 189 6.75 25.60 10.14
N ALA A 190 6.45 26.12 8.94
CA ALA A 190 5.20 25.84 8.23
C ALA A 190 5.21 24.43 7.63
N ILE A 191 6.37 23.96 7.15
CA ILE A 191 6.54 22.56 6.74
C ILE A 191 6.41 21.64 7.94
N ALA A 192 7.15 21.93 9.03
CA ALA A 192 7.10 21.12 10.25
C ALA A 192 5.67 20.97 10.77
N ALA A 193 4.90 22.08 10.86
CA ALA A 193 3.51 22.05 11.30
C ALA A 193 2.59 21.17 10.44
N ARG A 194 2.85 21.05 9.12
CA ARG A 194 2.11 20.14 8.23
C ARG A 194 2.49 18.68 8.43
N LEU A 195 3.73 18.39 8.84
CA LEU A 195 4.22 17.02 9.01
C LEU A 195 3.86 16.40 10.37
N LEU A 196 3.74 17.20 11.43
CA LEU A 196 3.37 16.71 12.77
C LEU A 196 2.11 15.81 12.77
N PRO A 197 0.95 16.21 12.24
CA PRO A 197 -0.23 15.34 12.22
C PRO A 197 -0.08 14.12 11.31
N VAL A 198 0.88 14.13 10.37
CA VAL A 198 1.19 12.96 9.54
C VAL A 198 1.97 11.94 10.36
N VAL A 199 3.05 12.36 11.02
CA VAL A 199 3.87 11.44 11.82
C VAL A 199 3.12 10.93 13.05
N ASP A 200 2.23 11.74 13.63
CA ASP A 200 1.36 11.31 14.74
C ASP A 200 0.49 10.12 14.36
N ARG A 201 -0.15 10.16 13.18
CA ARG A 201 -0.97 9.05 12.70
C ARG A 201 -0.16 7.77 12.46
N ILE A 202 1.11 7.89 12.10
CA ILE A 202 2.00 6.76 11.81
C ILE A 202 2.36 6.01 13.11
N VAL A 203 2.66 6.73 14.17
CA VAL A 203 3.15 6.17 15.44
C VAL A 203 2.06 5.99 16.51
N SER A 204 0.83 6.44 16.24
CA SER A 204 -0.32 6.19 17.12
C SER A 204 -0.83 4.76 16.95
N ASN A 205 -1.25 4.12 18.04
CA ASN A 205 -1.85 2.77 18.04
C ASN A 205 -3.30 2.78 17.55
#